data_AF-A0A965ARP7-F1
#
_entry.id   AF-A0A965ARP7-F1
#
_cell.length_a   1.000
_cell.length_b   1.000
_cell.length_c   1.000
_cell.angle_alpha   90.00
_cell.angle_beta   90.00
_cell.angle_gamma   90.00
#
_symmetry.space_group_name_H-M   'P 1'
#
loop_
_entity.id
_entity.type
_entity.pdbx_description
1 polymer ?
#
loop_
_entity_poly.entity_id
_entity_poly.type
_entity_poly.pdbx_seq_one_letter_code
_entity_poly.pdbx_strand_id
1 'polypeptide(L)'
;MVTQYGMTERLGAIKLGTSGGEPFLGRDYGHQRDYSEDVAAVVDEEVRALIERAHQEAWSILTQYRDVLDALVVALLDRETLDKEEIAEIFAPVAKRPARPAWTGSTHRIPSDRPAIDYVKPTVAAEERNPETPASE
;
A
#
# COMPACT_ATOMS: atom_id res chain seq x y z
N MET A 1 8.39 -4.06 -1.80
CA MET A 1 7.34 -4.72 -0.99
C MET A 1 7.91 -5.91 -0.22
N VAL A 2 8.51 -6.89 -0.90
CA VAL A 2 9.07 -8.10 -0.28
C VAL A 2 10.28 -7.80 0.63
N THR A 3 11.32 -7.14 0.10
CA THR A 3 12.59 -6.91 0.84
C THR A 3 12.55 -5.74 1.83
N GLN A 4 11.92 -4.62 1.46
CA GLN A 4 11.99 -3.39 2.26
C GLN A 4 10.87 -3.24 3.30
N TYR A 5 9.68 -3.78 3.01
CA TYR A 5 8.48 -3.56 3.82
C TYR A 5 8.00 -4.84 4.53
N GLY A 6 8.68 -5.98 4.32
CA GLY A 6 8.32 -7.25 4.97
C GLY A 6 6.90 -7.72 4.66
N MET A 7 6.40 -7.45 3.45
CA MET A 7 5.04 -7.80 3.02
C MET A 7 4.92 -9.26 2.53
N THR A 8 5.56 -10.20 3.23
CA THR A 8 5.55 -11.63 2.91
C THR A 8 5.47 -12.46 4.17
N GLU A 9 4.65 -13.51 4.14
CA GLU A 9 4.42 -14.38 5.30
C GLU A 9 5.68 -15.21 5.66
N ARG A 10 6.44 -15.66 4.65
CA ARG A 10 7.59 -16.55 4.84
C ARG A 10 8.84 -15.86 5.42
N LEU A 11 9.14 -14.64 4.98
CA LEU A 11 10.30 -13.87 5.47
C LEU A 11 9.97 -13.06 6.73
N GLY A 12 8.67 -12.83 6.98
CA GLY A 12 8.20 -12.00 8.08
C GLY A 12 8.44 -10.50 7.86
N ALA A 13 8.20 -9.73 8.94
CA ALA A 13 8.30 -8.27 8.93
C ALA A 13 9.75 -7.80 9.13
N ILE A 14 10.66 -8.23 8.26
CA ILE A 14 12.09 -7.90 8.32
C ILE A 14 12.48 -7.07 7.10
N LYS A 15 13.31 -6.04 7.32
CA LYS A 15 13.96 -5.30 6.25
C LYS A 15 15.21 -6.06 5.82
N LEU A 16 15.21 -6.58 4.59
CA LEU A 16 16.34 -7.25 3.98
C LEU A 16 17.10 -6.27 3.07
N GLY A 17 18.37 -6.07 3.39
CA GLY A 17 19.30 -5.22 2.64
C GLY A 17 19.30 -3.74 3.05
N THR A 18 20.45 -3.10 2.85
CA THR A 18 20.64 -1.67 3.08
C THR A 18 20.29 -0.91 1.80
N SER A 19 19.22 -0.11 1.85
CA SER A 19 18.89 0.88 0.81
C SER A 19 19.76 2.13 1.02
N GLY A 20 21.08 1.97 0.89
CA GLY A 20 22.07 2.99 1.21
C GLY A 20 23.01 3.21 0.03
N GLY A 21 22.49 3.77 -1.06
CA GLY A 21 23.33 4.42 -2.05
C GLY A 21 23.49 5.88 -1.65
N GLU A 22 24.65 6.26 -1.12
CA GLU A 22 25.06 7.67 -1.06
C GLU A 22 24.95 8.25 -2.48
N PRO A 23 24.18 9.33 -2.73
CA PRO A 23 23.95 9.87 -4.07
C PRO A 23 25.23 10.25 -4.83
N PHE A 24 26.35 10.38 -4.10
CA PHE A 24 27.65 10.82 -4.59
C PHE A 24 28.66 9.71 -4.88
N LEU A 25 28.42 8.47 -4.45
CA LEU A 25 29.41 7.37 -4.56
C LEU A 25 29.14 6.38 -5.70
N GLY A 26 28.21 6.69 -6.60
CA GLY A 26 27.81 5.80 -7.68
C GLY A 26 26.92 4.66 -7.16
N ARG A 27 25.91 4.32 -7.96
CA ARG A 27 24.85 3.38 -7.60
C ARG A 27 25.35 1.97 -7.27
N ASP A 28 26.57 1.64 -7.72
CA ASP A 28 27.10 0.27 -7.69
C ASP A 28 28.03 -0.04 -6.51
N TYR A 29 28.50 0.95 -5.75
CA TYR A 29 29.51 0.74 -4.68
C TYR A 29 28.94 0.37 -3.30
N GLY A 30 27.61 0.34 -3.13
CA GLY A 30 26.96 0.16 -1.81
C GLY A 30 25.91 -0.95 -1.72
N HIS A 31 25.66 -1.71 -2.78
CA HIS A 31 24.69 -2.80 -2.76
C HIS A 31 25.28 -4.09 -2.18
N GLN A 32 25.71 -4.03 -0.93
CA GLN A 32 26.09 -5.23 -0.19
C GLN A 32 24.82 -5.99 0.22
N ARG A 33 24.70 -7.24 -0.25
CA ARG A 33 23.61 -8.13 0.14
C ARG A 33 23.91 -8.63 1.55
N ASP A 34 23.21 -8.08 2.54
CA ASP A 34 23.37 -8.45 3.95
C ASP A 34 22.56 -9.70 4.35
N TYR A 35 22.39 -10.68 3.46
CA TYR A 35 21.59 -11.89 3.71
C TYR A 35 22.12 -13.10 2.91
N SER A 36 21.81 -14.31 3.39
CA SER A 36 22.31 -15.57 2.78
C SER A 36 21.68 -15.84 1.41
N GLU A 37 22.35 -16.68 0.61
CA GLU A 37 21.82 -17.20 -0.67
C GLU A 37 20.48 -17.90 -0.49
N ASP A 38 20.30 -18.66 0.60
CA ASP A 38 19.02 -19.30 0.92
C ASP A 38 17.88 -18.28 1.09
N VAL A 39 18.15 -17.15 1.76
CA VAL A 39 17.17 -16.07 1.92
C VAL A 39 16.92 -15.35 0.59
N ALA A 40 17.96 -15.17 -0.23
CA ALA A 40 17.82 -14.59 -1.56
C ALA A 40 16.90 -15.44 -2.46
N ALA A 41 17.07 -16.76 -2.44
CA ALA A 41 16.22 -17.69 -3.19
C ALA A 41 14.75 -17.59 -2.76
N VAL A 42 14.47 -17.48 -1.46
CA VAL A 42 13.11 -17.29 -0.94
C VAL A 42 12.53 -15.94 -1.38
N VAL A 43 13.33 -14.86 -1.35
CA VAL A 43 12.90 -13.54 -1.85
C VAL A 43 12.48 -13.63 -3.31
N ASP A 44 13.29 -14.25 -4.17
CA ASP A 44 13.01 -14.38 -5.60
C ASP A 44 11.74 -15.20 -5.86
N GLU A 45 11.52 -16.26 -5.07
CA GLU A 45 10.30 -17.06 -5.13
C GLU A 45 9.05 -16.23 -4.77
N GLU A 46 9.10 -15.45 -3.70
CA GLU A 46 8.00 -14.58 -3.27
C GLU A 46 7.72 -13.45 -4.27
N VAL A 47 8.77 -12.86 -4.86
CA VAL A 47 8.63 -11.83 -5.90
C VAL A 47 7.96 -12.42 -7.14
N ARG A 48 8.39 -13.61 -7.58
CA ARG A 48 7.75 -14.31 -8.70
C ARG A 48 6.28 -14.60 -8.41
N ALA A 49 5.97 -15.14 -7.23
CA ALA A 49 4.60 -15.46 -6.84
C ALA A 49 3.71 -14.20 -6.78
N LEU A 50 4.24 -13.07 -6.31
CA LEU A 50 3.53 -11.79 -6.27
C LEU A 50 3.19 -11.31 -7.70
N ILE A 51 4.17 -11.32 -8.60
CA ILE A 51 3.99 -10.88 -9.99
C ILE A 51 2.99 -11.79 -10.70
N GLU A 52 3.13 -13.10 -10.55
CA GLU A 52 2.25 -14.07 -11.21
C GLU A 52 0.79 -13.90 -10.76
N ARG A 53 0.55 -13.73 -9.46
CA ARG A 53 -0.80 -13.46 -8.93
C ARG A 53 -1.38 -12.17 -9.49
N ALA A 54 -0.59 -11.10 -9.53
CA ALA A 54 -1.03 -9.81 -10.08
C ALA A 54 -1.32 -9.90 -11.58
N HIS A 55 -0.49 -10.63 -12.33
CA HIS A 55 -0.66 -10.86 -13.76
C HIS A 55 -1.91 -11.68 -14.05
N GLN A 56 -2.11 -12.79 -13.33
CA GLN A 56 -3.31 -13.61 -13.47
C GLN A 56 -4.59 -12.86 -13.09
N GLU A 57 -4.51 -12.00 -12.06
CA GLU A 57 -5.64 -11.15 -11.69
C GLU A 57 -5.97 -10.14 -12.79
N ALA A 58 -4.95 -9.45 -13.34
CA ALA A 58 -5.13 -8.54 -14.46
C ALA A 58 -5.73 -9.26 -15.68
N TRP A 59 -5.20 -10.43 -16.05
CA TRP A 59 -5.72 -11.27 -17.11
C TRP A 59 -7.20 -11.62 -16.89
N SER A 60 -7.57 -12.01 -15.67
CA SER A 60 -8.95 -12.33 -15.31
C SER A 60 -9.90 -11.13 -15.52
N ILE A 61 -9.46 -9.92 -15.13
CA ILE A 61 -10.26 -8.71 -15.25
C ILE A 61 -10.41 -8.31 -16.72
N LEU A 62 -9.33 -8.33 -17.49
CA LEU A 62 -9.34 -7.99 -18.92
C LEU A 62 -10.19 -8.97 -19.73
N THR A 63 -10.16 -10.26 -19.37
CA THR A 63 -10.99 -11.28 -20.04
C THR A 63 -12.46 -11.14 -19.66
N GLN A 64 -12.75 -10.82 -18.40
CA GLN A 64 -14.11 -10.62 -17.90
C GLN A 64 -14.81 -9.44 -18.58
N TYR A 65 -14.10 -8.34 -18.85
CA TYR A 65 -14.63 -7.12 -19.47
C TYR A 65 -14.13 -6.92 -20.89
N ARG A 66 -13.96 -8.01 -21.64
CA ARG A 66 -13.43 -7.95 -23.01
C ARG A 66 -14.32 -7.17 -23.96
N ASP A 67 -15.62 -7.33 -23.80
CA ASP A 67 -16.68 -6.57 -24.50
C ASP A 67 -16.53 -5.05 -24.31
N VAL A 68 -16.25 -4.60 -23.09
CA VAL A 68 -16.00 -3.18 -22.77
C VAL A 68 -14.74 -2.67 -23.48
N LEU A 69 -13.68 -3.49 -23.52
CA LEU A 69 -12.44 -3.15 -24.24
C LEU A 69 -12.68 -3.07 -25.75
N ASP A 70 -13.44 -3.99 -26.32
CA ASP A 70 -13.76 -3.98 -27.75
C ASP A 70 -14.60 -2.74 -28.10
N ALA A 71 -15.54 -2.33 -27.24
CA ALA A 71 -16.30 -1.08 -27.39
C ALA A 71 -15.39 0.17 -27.32
N LEU A 72 -14.42 0.19 -26.40
CA LEU A 72 -13.42 1.25 -26.32
C LEU A 72 -12.59 1.35 -27.60
N VAL A 73 -12.15 0.21 -28.14
CA VAL A 73 -11.35 0.17 -29.37
C VAL A 73 -12.16 0.71 -30.55
N VAL A 74 -13.42 0.31 -30.71
CA VAL A 74 -14.29 0.85 -31.77
C VAL A 74 -14.42 2.36 -31.64
N ALA A 75 -14.67 2.87 -30.44
CA ALA A 75 -14.78 4.31 -30.21
C ALA A 75 -13.47 5.08 -30.51
N LEU A 76 -12.31 4.50 -30.20
CA LEU A 76 -11.00 5.07 -30.53
C LEU A 76 -10.69 5.02 -32.02
N LEU A 77 -11.16 4.00 -32.75
CA LEU A 77 -11.01 3.95 -34.21
C LEU A 77 -11.80 5.06 -34.90
N ASP A 78 -12.96 5.44 -34.34
CA ASP A 78 -13.81 6.48 -34.90
C ASP A 78 -13.32 7.90 -34.59
N ARG A 79 -12.81 8.14 -33.37
CA ARG A 79 -12.51 9.50 -32.86
C ARG A 79 -11.05 9.79 -32.54
N GLU A 80 -10.15 8.81 -32.68
CA GLU A 80 -8.71 8.83 -32.38
C GLU A 80 -8.33 9.16 -30.92
N THR A 81 -9.09 10.00 -30.24
CA THR A 81 -8.94 10.41 -28.83
C THR A 81 -10.33 10.43 -28.18
N LEU A 82 -10.39 10.03 -26.92
CA LEU A 82 -11.62 10.06 -26.11
C LEU A 82 -11.38 10.87 -24.84
N ASP A 83 -12.36 11.69 -24.47
CA ASP A 83 -12.34 12.43 -23.22
C ASP A 83 -12.77 11.56 -22.03
N LYS A 84 -12.51 12.06 -20.82
CA LYS A 84 -12.75 11.33 -19.57
C LYS A 84 -14.22 10.90 -19.42
N GLU A 85 -15.15 11.76 -19.79
CA GLU A 85 -16.59 11.52 -19.71
C GLU A 85 -17.00 10.36 -20.63
N GLU A 86 -16.46 10.33 -21.84
CA GLU A 86 -16.74 9.31 -22.85
C GLU A 86 -16.19 7.95 -22.44
N ILE A 87 -14.99 7.93 -21.85
CA ILE A 87 -14.41 6.73 -21.25
C ILE A 87 -15.29 6.26 -20.08
N ALA A 88 -15.79 7.17 -19.25
CA ALA A 88 -16.66 6.80 -18.13
C ALA A 88 -17.98 6.18 -18.60
N GLU A 89 -18.55 6.64 -19.71
CA GLU A 89 -19.72 6.02 -20.34
C GLU A 89 -19.44 4.59 -20.81
N ILE A 90 -18.31 4.38 -21.51
CA ILE A 90 -17.91 3.05 -22.00
C ILE A 90 -17.65 2.09 -20.81
N PHE A 91 -17.05 2.58 -19.73
CA PHE A 91 -16.72 1.79 -18.54
C PHE A 91 -17.86 1.66 -17.52
N ALA A 92 -19.04 2.24 -17.78
CA ALA A 92 -20.21 2.14 -16.91
C ALA A 92 -20.58 0.71 -16.44
N PRO A 93 -20.47 -0.36 -17.26
CA PRO A 93 -20.75 -1.73 -16.81
C PRO A 93 -19.66 -2.35 -15.92
N VAL A 94 -18.50 -1.71 -15.79
CA VAL A 94 -17.37 -2.24 -14.99
C VAL A 94 -17.66 -2.08 -13.50
N ALA A 95 -17.90 -3.19 -12.81
CA ALA A 95 -18.13 -3.20 -11.38
C ALA A 95 -16.80 -3.18 -10.60
N LYS A 96 -16.69 -2.27 -9.62
CA LYS A 96 -15.55 -2.22 -8.71
C LYS A 96 -15.56 -3.44 -7.79
N ARG A 97 -14.45 -4.18 -7.77
CA ARG A 97 -14.26 -5.31 -6.85
C ARG A 97 -14.31 -4.86 -5.38
N PRO A 98 -14.76 -5.74 -4.46
CA PRO A 98 -14.72 -5.43 -3.04
C PRO A 98 -13.29 -5.11 -2.60
N ALA A 99 -13.16 -4.21 -1.62
CA ALA A 99 -11.85 -3.88 -1.06
C ALA A 99 -11.20 -5.16 -0.49
N ARG A 100 -9.91 -5.36 -0.79
CA ARG A 100 -9.16 -6.46 -0.18
C ARG A 100 -9.09 -6.24 1.33
N PRO A 101 -9.18 -7.31 2.14
CA PRO A 101 -8.99 -7.20 3.58
C PRO A 101 -7.59 -6.65 3.87
N ALA A 102 -7.44 -5.99 5.01
CA ALA A 102 -6.15 -5.47 5.46
C ALA A 102 -5.12 -6.62 5.54
N TRP A 103 -3.94 -6.42 4.96
CA TRP A 103 -2.86 -7.39 5.05
C TRP A 103 -2.29 -7.40 6.46
N THR A 104 -2.36 -8.54 7.13
CA THR A 104 -1.93 -8.69 8.53
C THR A 104 -0.56 -9.36 8.66
N GLY A 105 0.10 -9.68 7.54
CA GLY A 105 1.45 -10.27 7.51
C GLY A 105 1.51 -11.79 7.72
N SER A 106 0.48 -12.40 8.31
CA SER A 106 0.40 -13.86 8.48
C SER A 106 -1.02 -14.30 8.77
N THR A 107 -1.35 -15.55 8.46
CA THR A 107 -2.65 -16.16 8.73
C THR A 107 -3.05 -16.11 10.22
N HIS A 108 -2.06 -16.09 11.13
CA HIS A 108 -2.28 -16.08 12.59
C HIS A 108 -2.44 -14.68 13.21
N ARG A 109 -2.22 -13.60 12.46
CA ARG A 109 -2.36 -12.22 12.95
C ARG A 109 -3.77 -11.73 12.62
N ILE A 110 -4.69 -11.90 13.57
CA ILE A 110 -6.09 -11.47 13.44
C ILE A 110 -6.27 -10.15 14.20
N PRO A 111 -6.64 -9.05 13.53
CA PRO A 111 -6.96 -7.79 14.21
C PRO A 111 -8.12 -8.00 15.19
N SER A 112 -8.00 -7.43 16.38
CA SER A 112 -9.09 -7.47 17.36
C SER A 112 -10.26 -6.58 16.91
N ASP A 113 -11.48 -7.06 17.10
CA ASP A 113 -12.72 -6.30 16.82
C ASP A 113 -13.09 -5.30 17.94
N ARG A 114 -12.17 -5.04 18.87
CA ARG A 114 -12.39 -4.12 19.98
C ARG A 114 -12.19 -2.69 19.50
N PRO A 115 -13.16 -1.78 19.70
CA PRO A 115 -13.01 -0.38 19.29
C PRO A 115 -11.90 0.31 20.07
N ALA A 116 -11.40 1.42 19.52
CA ALA A 116 -10.44 2.28 20.20
C ALA A 116 -11.03 2.79 21.52
N ILE A 117 -10.16 2.98 22.52
CA ILE A 117 -10.57 3.55 23.80
C ILE A 117 -10.92 5.03 23.57
N ASP A 118 -12.12 5.43 24.00
CA ASP A 118 -12.50 6.85 24.06
C ASP A 118 -11.68 7.54 25.15
N TYR A 119 -10.52 8.06 24.76
CA TYR A 119 -9.67 8.88 25.60
C TYR A 119 -9.97 10.36 25.32
N VAL A 120 -10.60 11.02 26.29
CA VAL A 120 -10.61 12.48 26.33
C VAL A 120 -9.31 12.93 26.99
N LYS A 121 -8.44 13.59 26.22
CA LYS A 121 -7.21 14.18 26.77
C LYS A 121 -7.61 15.17 27.86
N PRO A 122 -7.16 15.00 29.12
CA PRO A 122 -7.39 16.00 30.14
C PRO A 122 -6.68 17.26 29.67
N THR A 123 -7.46 18.27 29.29
CA THR A 123 -6.94 19.62 29.18
C THR A 123 -6.52 19.98 30.60
N VAL A 124 -5.21 19.97 30.85
CA VAL A 124 -4.65 20.61 32.04
C VAL A 124 -5.22 22.02 32.06
N ALA A 125 -6.14 22.26 32.99
CA ALA A 125 -6.62 23.59 33.28
C ALA A 125 -5.38 24.42 33.55
N ALA A 126 -5.11 25.40 32.69
CA ALA A 126 -4.15 26.43 33.02
C ALA A 126 -4.63 27.04 34.33
N GLU A 127 -3.96 26.71 35.43
CA GLU A 127 -4.14 27.40 36.70
C GLU A 127 -3.92 28.87 36.43
N GLU A 128 -5.01 29.62 36.36
CA GLU A 128 -5.01 31.07 36.44
C GLU A 128 -4.35 31.44 37.77
N ARG A 129 -3.05 31.71 37.71
CA ARG A 129 -2.32 32.36 38.79
C ARG A 129 -2.87 33.77 38.92
N ASN A 130 -3.96 33.93 39.68
CA ASN A 130 -4.48 35.21 40.13
C ASN A 130 -3.70 35.65 41.39
N PRO A 131 -2.87 36.70 41.35
CA PRO A 131 -2.30 37.28 42.56
C PRO A 131 -3.29 38.29 43.15
N GLU A 132 -4.27 37.83 43.92
CA GLU A 132 -5.10 38.73 44.72
C GLU A 132 -4.31 39.28 45.91
N THR A 133 -4.34 40.62 45.98
CA THR A 133 -3.75 41.54 46.94
C THR A 133 -4.34 41.38 48.34
N PRO A 134 -3.56 41.43 49.45
CA PRO A 134 -4.14 41.74 50.74
C PRO A 134 -4.17 43.26 50.94
N ALA A 135 -5.37 43.79 51.19
CA ALA A 135 -5.59 45.14 51.67
C ALA A 135 -5.31 45.22 53.18
N SER A 136 -4.66 46.33 53.56
CA SER A 136 -4.83 47.08 54.82
C SER A 136 -4.47 46.44 56.17
N GLU A 137 -3.38 46.95 56.76
CA GLU A 137 -3.35 47.50 58.13
C GLU A 137 -2.38 48.69 58.19
#